data_AF-A0A847NHU9-F1
#
_entry.id   AF-A0A847NHU9-F1
#
_cell.length_a   1.000
_cell.length_b   1.000
_cell.length_c   1.000
_cell.angle_alpha   90.00
_cell.angle_beta   90.00
_cell.angle_gamma   90.00
#
_symmetry.space_group_name_H-M   'P 1'
#
loop_
_entity.id
_entity.type
_entity.pdbx_description
1 polymer ?
#
loop_
_entity_poly.entity_id
_entity_poly.type
_entity_poly.pdbx_seq_one_letter_code
_entity_poly.pdbx_strand_id
1 'polypeptide(L)'
;MKRTLLIILILIMIITTGGCKSPINETNSEDITNSDNELNNIEDNDNLNDKESNLIEVELPNAYRAMEIKNYSVSDNLERISLKLLEGEGIPSIILKDPSEYKNKNPWFNNKDIEVLPVFKNKTYNLKYHEGPLEYLTEEESIEVSLLVAERLGMDTSKYECEGFGESYVIYFPNKNEPIVEIMPSIDEIVVFFDPYNNGNISLPNINEYHEDILYEKYLVYYYNTFESILRMEQPVFESSFERDIFGEKMYTYKIFNQEDTVEDTIVNYSTDYVRIYINVYESDIDYNGLSGIILTYRQLMNTADSNEYENTIIERLAKRSELEIVGYYPLISEEEAIEKVLSKEFISTIEYDREIELSDIMSMELVYYWAPVNKEIQPVYKVYLDLKDTSNYDYFEYIDLNLYGIFYVPAIESKYLDISQSN
;
A
#
# COMPACT_ATOMS: atom_id res chain seq x y z
N MET A 1 16.00 33.69 -1.01
CA MET A 1 17.07 33.18 -0.13
C MET A 1 17.36 31.76 -0.59
N LYS A 2 18.57 31.49 -1.10
CA LYS A 2 18.95 30.22 -1.75
C LYS A 2 19.15 29.11 -0.71
N ARG A 3 18.54 27.93 -0.95
CA ARG A 3 19.08 26.55 -0.84
C ARG A 3 17.90 25.57 -0.90
N THR A 4 17.58 24.94 -2.03
CA THR A 4 18.21 23.76 -2.68
C THR A 4 17.70 22.44 -2.09
N LEU A 5 16.88 21.75 -2.91
CA LEU A 5 16.74 20.31 -3.13
C LEU A 5 16.94 19.37 -1.92
N LEU A 6 15.85 18.79 -1.43
CA LEU A 6 15.90 17.63 -0.56
C LEU A 6 16.00 16.37 -1.45
N ILE A 7 17.24 15.93 -1.66
CA ILE A 7 17.54 14.54 -2.04
C ILE A 7 17.35 13.73 -0.76
N ILE A 8 16.55 12.67 -0.82
CA ILE A 8 16.47 11.66 0.25
C ILE A 8 17.86 11.02 0.33
N LEU A 9 18.63 11.45 1.32
CA LEU A 9 19.92 10.91 1.67
C LEU A 9 19.74 10.38 3.09
N ILE A 10 19.71 9.05 3.20
CA ILE A 10 19.65 8.33 4.47
C ILE A 10 20.85 8.79 5.29
N LEU A 11 20.57 9.59 6.33
CA LEU A 11 21.58 10.05 7.27
C LEU A 11 21.44 9.20 8.52
N ILE A 12 22.35 8.24 8.67
CA ILE A 12 22.55 7.48 9.90
C ILE A 12 22.93 8.49 10.99
N MET A 13 21.95 8.92 11.78
CA MET A 13 22.19 9.61 13.05
C MET A 13 22.19 8.58 14.17
N ILE A 14 23.39 8.16 14.56
CA ILE A 14 23.63 7.46 15.82
C ILE A 14 23.34 8.45 16.95
N ILE A 15 22.13 8.39 17.50
CA ILE A 15 21.81 8.94 18.81
C ILE A 15 21.61 7.75 19.74
N THR A 16 22.66 7.38 20.45
CA THR A 16 22.61 6.36 21.50
C THR A 16 21.82 6.88 22.71
N THR A 17 20.59 6.43 22.88
CA THR A 17 19.95 6.33 24.19
C THR A 17 19.40 4.92 24.33
N GLY A 18 19.97 4.19 25.30
CA GLY A 18 19.91 2.73 25.37
C GLY A 18 18.52 2.12 25.46
N GLY A 19 18.35 1.06 24.67
CA GLY A 19 17.23 0.11 24.72
C GLY A 19 17.25 -0.84 23.52
N CYS A 20 18.11 -1.87 23.57
CA CYS A 20 17.87 -3.26 23.11
C CYS A 20 19.20 -4.06 23.21
N LYS A 21 19.15 -5.30 23.71
CA LYS A 21 20.28 -6.25 23.84
C LYS A 21 19.98 -7.53 23.03
N SER A 22 20.96 -8.02 22.29
CA SER A 22 20.89 -9.27 21.48
C SER A 22 20.96 -10.55 22.33
N PRO A 23 20.43 -11.69 21.85
CA PRO A 23 20.97 -12.99 22.18
C PRO A 23 21.96 -13.43 21.08
N ILE A 24 23.22 -13.04 21.21
CA ILE A 24 24.33 -13.72 20.51
C ILE A 24 25.01 -14.62 21.53
N ASN A 25 24.81 -15.94 21.41
CA ASN A 25 25.67 -16.92 22.07
C ASN A 25 26.60 -17.53 21.02
N GLU A 26 27.76 -16.91 20.83
CA GLU A 26 28.87 -17.54 20.13
C GLU A 26 29.40 -18.71 20.95
N THR A 27 29.31 -19.92 20.40
CA THR A 27 30.23 -20.99 20.76
C THR A 27 30.89 -21.52 19.48
N ASN A 28 32.14 -21.09 19.30
CA ASN A 28 33.26 -21.68 18.55
C ASN A 28 32.97 -22.40 17.21
N SER A 29 33.53 -21.86 16.13
CA SER A 29 34.33 -22.72 15.23
C SER A 29 35.49 -21.94 14.61
N GLU A 30 36.64 -22.57 14.70
CA GLU A 30 37.99 -22.07 14.42
C GLU A 30 38.20 -21.56 12.99
N ASP A 31 39.01 -20.50 12.90
CA ASP A 31 39.68 -20.02 11.69
C ASP A 31 40.36 -21.18 10.95
N ILE A 32 39.89 -21.45 9.73
CA ILE A 32 40.73 -22.04 8.69
C ILE A 32 40.89 -20.99 7.59
N THR A 33 41.93 -20.19 7.73
CA THR A 33 42.51 -19.43 6.63
C THR A 33 43.00 -20.39 5.57
N ASN A 34 42.44 -20.32 4.35
CA ASN A 34 43.20 -20.62 3.16
C ASN A 34 43.06 -19.43 2.20
N SER A 35 44.20 -18.78 2.04
CA SER A 35 44.48 -17.82 1.00
C SER A 35 44.47 -18.49 -0.37
N ASP A 36 44.32 -17.64 -1.38
CA ASP A 36 44.70 -17.86 -2.76
C ASP A 36 43.71 -18.67 -3.61
N ASN A 37 42.80 -17.94 -4.26
CA ASN A 37 42.71 -18.06 -5.71
C ASN A 37 42.34 -16.71 -6.34
N GLU A 38 43.22 -16.32 -7.25
CA GLU A 38 43.28 -15.05 -7.97
C GLU A 38 42.01 -14.78 -8.79
N LEU A 39 41.58 -13.51 -8.76
CA LEU A 39 40.79 -12.92 -9.83
C LEU A 39 41.51 -13.12 -11.16
N ASN A 40 40.93 -13.93 -12.04
CA ASN A 40 41.21 -13.82 -13.47
C ASN A 40 40.04 -13.12 -14.13
N ASN A 41 40.32 -11.89 -14.56
CA ASN A 41 39.55 -11.13 -15.52
C ASN A 41 39.19 -12.02 -16.71
N ILE A 42 37.89 -12.16 -16.99
CA ILE A 42 37.42 -12.60 -18.31
C ILE A 42 36.86 -11.35 -18.99
N GLU A 43 37.60 -10.93 -20.01
CA GLU A 43 37.25 -9.93 -21.00
C GLU A 43 35.93 -10.29 -21.70
N ASP A 44 35.23 -9.24 -22.08
CA ASP A 44 34.09 -9.17 -23.00
C ASP A 44 33.96 -10.37 -23.96
N ASN A 45 32.84 -11.08 -23.85
CA ASN A 45 32.20 -11.68 -25.01
C ASN A 45 30.69 -11.59 -24.87
N ASP A 46 30.12 -10.75 -25.74
CA ASP A 46 28.72 -10.76 -26.13
C ASP A 46 28.26 -12.20 -26.42
N ASN A 47 27.50 -12.79 -25.49
CA ASN A 47 26.69 -13.98 -25.74
C ASN A 47 25.28 -13.74 -25.20
N LEU A 48 24.44 -13.16 -26.06
CA LEU A 48 22.99 -13.05 -25.91
C LEU A 48 22.24 -14.40 -25.82
N ASN A 49 22.95 -15.54 -25.81
CA ASN A 49 22.37 -16.88 -25.91
C ASN A 49 22.20 -17.64 -24.58
N ASP A 50 22.69 -17.13 -23.44
CA ASP A 50 22.53 -17.81 -22.13
C ASP A 50 21.35 -17.27 -21.28
N LYS A 51 20.76 -16.12 -21.63
CA LYS A 51 19.60 -15.54 -20.92
C LYS A 51 18.26 -16.25 -21.17
N GLU A 52 18.16 -17.07 -22.22
CA GLU A 52 16.94 -17.87 -22.51
C GLU A 52 16.82 -19.13 -21.63
N SER A 53 17.86 -19.52 -20.87
CA SER A 53 17.92 -20.85 -20.26
C SER A 53 17.13 -21.04 -18.94
N ASN A 54 16.64 -19.96 -18.32
CA ASN A 54 15.87 -20.02 -17.05
C ASN A 54 14.68 -19.03 -17.05
N LEU A 55 13.75 -19.18 -18.00
CA LEU A 55 12.50 -18.43 -17.97
C LEU A 55 11.55 -19.01 -16.91
N ILE A 56 10.97 -18.13 -16.10
CA ILE A 56 9.94 -18.49 -15.12
C ILE A 56 8.57 -18.24 -15.76
N GLU A 57 7.75 -19.28 -15.81
CA GLU A 57 6.36 -19.18 -16.24
C GLU A 57 5.49 -18.80 -15.05
N VAL A 58 4.79 -17.66 -15.16
CA VAL A 58 3.84 -17.19 -14.17
C VAL A 58 2.52 -16.93 -14.86
N GLU A 59 1.49 -17.68 -14.48
CA GLU A 59 0.12 -17.47 -14.94
C GLU A 59 -0.54 -16.40 -14.08
N LEU A 60 -1.16 -15.41 -14.74
CA LEU A 60 -2.03 -14.46 -14.06
C LEU A 60 -3.41 -15.08 -13.87
N PRO A 61 -3.94 -15.09 -12.64
CA PRO A 61 -5.32 -15.46 -12.41
C PRO A 61 -6.27 -14.53 -13.17
N ASN A 62 -7.46 -15.03 -13.51
CA ASN A 62 -8.53 -14.18 -14.04
C ASN A 62 -8.82 -13.02 -13.08
N ALA A 63 -9.03 -11.81 -13.61
CA ALA A 63 -9.10 -10.58 -12.82
C ALA A 63 -10.16 -10.60 -11.71
N TYR A 64 -11.36 -11.08 -12.01
CA TYR A 64 -12.46 -11.22 -11.04
C TYR A 64 -13.29 -12.45 -11.34
N ARG A 65 -13.76 -13.13 -10.29
CA ARG A 65 -14.93 -14.01 -10.36
C ARG A 65 -16.20 -13.16 -10.40
N ALA A 66 -17.30 -13.74 -10.87
CA ALA A 66 -18.60 -13.06 -10.81
C ALA A 66 -18.95 -12.75 -9.34
N MET A 67 -19.32 -11.50 -9.07
CA MET A 67 -19.76 -11.02 -7.76
C MET A 67 -21.26 -10.72 -7.80
N GLU A 68 -21.92 -10.85 -6.65
CA GLU A 68 -23.30 -10.39 -6.47
C GLU A 68 -23.30 -8.93 -5.98
N ILE A 69 -24.26 -8.14 -6.45
CA ILE A 69 -24.58 -6.83 -5.84
C ILE A 69 -25.70 -7.09 -4.85
N LYS A 70 -25.43 -6.87 -3.57
CA LYS A 70 -26.35 -7.23 -2.49
C LYS A 70 -27.38 -6.15 -2.21
N ASN A 71 -26.99 -4.88 -2.34
CA ASN A 71 -27.76 -3.69 -1.97
C ASN A 71 -28.41 -3.87 -0.60
N TYR A 72 -27.58 -3.80 0.44
CA TYR A 72 -27.98 -3.94 1.83
C TYR A 72 -29.18 -3.04 2.18
N SER A 73 -30.01 -3.49 3.12
CA SER A 73 -31.09 -2.64 3.63
C SER A 73 -30.52 -1.46 4.42
N VAL A 74 -30.99 -0.25 4.10
CA VAL A 74 -30.67 0.97 4.85
C VAL A 74 -31.01 0.75 6.33
N SER A 75 -30.08 1.09 7.22
CA SER A 75 -30.31 0.92 8.66
C SER A 75 -31.32 1.94 9.20
N ASP A 76 -32.04 1.56 10.25
CA ASP A 76 -32.95 2.47 10.94
C ASP A 76 -32.17 3.50 11.79
N ASN A 77 -32.72 4.71 11.94
CA ASN A 77 -32.20 5.76 12.84
C ASN A 77 -30.74 6.17 12.58
N LEU A 78 -30.31 6.22 11.32
CA LEU A 78 -28.97 6.67 10.94
C LEU A 78 -28.67 8.08 11.50
N GLU A 79 -27.52 8.19 12.15
CA GLU A 79 -26.97 9.48 12.60
C GLU A 79 -26.39 10.25 11.41
N ARG A 80 -26.36 11.58 11.53
CA ARG A 80 -25.65 12.42 10.56
C ARG A 80 -24.16 12.36 10.86
N ILE A 81 -23.35 12.21 9.80
CA ILE A 81 -21.89 12.08 9.91
C ILE A 81 -21.19 13.20 9.13
N SER A 82 -19.94 13.49 9.49
CA SER A 82 -19.15 14.55 8.84
C SER A 82 -17.94 13.97 8.15
N LEU A 83 -17.52 14.60 7.05
CA LEU A 83 -16.25 14.29 6.39
C LEU A 83 -15.32 15.51 6.45
N LYS A 84 -14.08 15.28 6.88
CA LYS A 84 -12.99 16.26 6.88
C LYS A 84 -11.79 15.67 6.18
N LEU A 85 -11.07 16.51 5.45
CA LEU A 85 -9.77 16.12 4.92
C LEU A 85 -8.69 16.34 5.97
N LEU A 86 -7.74 15.41 6.00
CA LEU A 86 -6.46 15.66 6.64
C LEU A 86 -5.61 16.48 5.66
N GLU A 87 -5.25 17.70 6.05
CA GLU A 87 -4.29 18.50 5.29
C GLU A 87 -2.91 17.85 5.38
N GLY A 88 -2.27 17.64 4.23
CA GLY A 88 -0.91 17.12 4.13
C GLY A 88 -0.01 18.10 3.39
N GLU A 89 1.30 17.86 3.43
CA GLU A 89 2.25 18.59 2.60
C GLU A 89 2.18 18.08 1.15
N GLY A 90 2.13 19.00 0.19
CA GLY A 90 2.07 18.69 -1.24
C GLY A 90 0.66 18.78 -1.83
N ILE A 91 0.55 18.45 -3.12
CA ILE A 91 -0.70 18.52 -3.89
C ILE A 91 -1.21 17.09 -4.03
N PRO A 92 -2.37 16.72 -3.46
CA PRO A 92 -2.93 15.39 -3.62
C PRO A 92 -3.35 15.20 -5.08
N SER A 93 -2.47 14.64 -5.89
CA SER A 93 -2.61 14.58 -7.34
C SER A 93 -1.88 13.37 -7.90
N ILE A 94 -2.16 13.03 -9.15
CA ILE A 94 -1.42 12.06 -9.92
C ILE A 94 -0.92 12.70 -11.22
N ILE A 95 0.18 12.19 -11.76
CA ILE A 95 0.76 12.68 -13.02
C ILE A 95 0.67 11.57 -14.07
N LEU A 96 0.17 11.89 -15.25
CA LEU A 96 0.04 10.95 -16.38
C LEU A 96 0.33 11.67 -17.70
N LYS A 97 0.67 10.95 -18.75
CA LYS A 97 0.70 11.50 -20.12
C LYS A 97 -0.69 11.57 -20.72
N ASP A 98 -1.47 10.52 -20.51
CA ASP A 98 -2.83 10.38 -21.05
C ASP A 98 -3.74 9.74 -19.99
N PRO A 99 -5.02 10.17 -19.88
CA PRO A 99 -5.99 9.56 -18.99
C PRO A 99 -6.08 8.03 -19.08
N SER A 100 -5.87 7.44 -20.26
CA SER A 100 -5.92 5.98 -20.45
C SER A 100 -4.76 5.22 -19.81
N GLU A 101 -3.71 5.92 -19.36
CA GLU A 101 -2.66 5.34 -18.52
C GLU A 101 -3.19 4.99 -17.12
N TYR A 102 -4.24 5.67 -16.66
CA TYR A 102 -4.82 5.41 -15.35
C TYR A 102 -5.60 4.10 -15.35
N LYS A 103 -4.99 3.06 -14.78
CA LYS A 103 -5.57 1.72 -14.66
C LYS A 103 -5.40 1.22 -13.24
N ASN A 104 -6.48 0.75 -12.65
CA ASN A 104 -6.48 -0.01 -11.41
C ASN A 104 -7.62 -1.05 -11.47
N LYS A 105 -7.72 -1.90 -10.46
CA LYS A 105 -8.72 -2.95 -10.36
C LYS A 105 -9.80 -2.58 -9.34
N ASN A 106 -10.14 -1.31 -9.16
CA ASN A 106 -11.25 -0.92 -8.30
C ASN A 106 -12.54 -1.67 -8.73
N PRO A 107 -13.14 -2.50 -7.86
CA PRO A 107 -14.30 -3.32 -8.20
C PRO A 107 -15.53 -2.51 -8.61
N TRP A 108 -15.62 -1.23 -8.22
CA TRP A 108 -16.73 -0.35 -8.58
C TRP A 108 -16.81 -0.06 -10.08
N PHE A 109 -15.70 -0.09 -10.82
CA PHE A 109 -15.71 0.26 -12.26
C PHE A 109 -16.66 -0.59 -13.09
N ASN A 110 -16.83 -1.86 -12.73
CA ASN A 110 -17.73 -2.80 -13.42
C ASN A 110 -19.08 -2.99 -12.71
N ASN A 111 -19.31 -2.31 -11.58
CA ASN A 111 -20.43 -2.55 -10.68
C ASN A 111 -20.96 -1.23 -10.13
N LYS A 112 -21.62 -0.45 -10.98
CA LYS A 112 -22.10 0.91 -10.67
C LYS A 112 -23.44 0.93 -9.93
N ASP A 113 -24.17 -0.19 -9.90
CA ASP A 113 -25.54 -0.30 -9.35
C ASP A 113 -25.60 -0.45 -7.82
N ILE A 114 -24.53 -0.06 -7.11
CA ILE A 114 -24.45 -0.14 -5.64
C ILE A 114 -25.15 1.07 -5.04
N GLU A 115 -26.17 0.82 -4.23
CA GLU A 115 -27.03 1.85 -3.66
C GLU A 115 -26.80 2.05 -2.15
N VAL A 116 -26.20 1.07 -1.47
CA VAL A 116 -26.04 1.10 -0.01
C VAL A 116 -24.71 0.47 0.40
N LEU A 117 -23.90 1.21 1.15
CA LEU A 117 -22.64 0.72 1.73
C LEU A 117 -22.59 0.91 3.25
N PRO A 118 -21.87 0.05 3.99
CA PRO A 118 -21.64 0.24 5.42
C PRO A 118 -20.75 1.46 5.66
N VAL A 119 -20.98 2.13 6.79
CA VAL A 119 -20.06 3.10 7.39
C VAL A 119 -19.46 2.45 8.62
N PHE A 120 -18.16 2.63 8.83
CA PHE A 120 -17.46 2.01 9.94
C PHE A 120 -17.00 3.06 10.94
N LYS A 121 -16.88 2.65 12.19
CA LYS A 121 -16.27 3.47 13.24
C LYS A 121 -14.76 3.53 13.00
N ASN A 122 -14.22 4.74 13.04
CA ASN A 122 -12.79 4.93 12.97
C ASN A 122 -12.16 4.79 14.37
N LYS A 123 -11.50 3.65 14.62
CA LYS A 123 -10.82 3.38 15.89
C LYS A 123 -9.54 4.22 16.09
N THR A 124 -9.01 4.83 15.03
CA THR A 124 -7.86 5.76 15.11
C THR A 124 -8.28 7.23 15.21
N TYR A 125 -9.58 7.50 15.37
CA TYR A 125 -10.08 8.88 15.49
C TYR A 125 -9.43 9.64 16.64
N ASN A 126 -8.83 10.78 16.31
CA ASN A 126 -8.12 11.63 17.24
C ASN A 126 -8.08 13.08 16.75
N LEU A 127 -8.78 13.98 17.44
CA LEU A 127 -8.78 15.42 17.08
C LEU A 127 -7.53 16.16 17.56
N LYS A 128 -6.76 15.59 18.50
CA LYS A 128 -5.62 16.28 19.11
C LYS A 128 -4.33 16.03 18.34
N TYR A 129 -4.21 14.86 17.73
CA TYR A 129 -3.07 14.46 16.94
C TYR A 129 -3.56 14.23 15.53
N HIS A 130 -3.10 15.08 14.60
CA HIS A 130 -3.39 14.95 13.18
C HIS A 130 -2.64 13.76 12.55
N GLU A 131 -1.70 13.17 13.28
CA GLU A 131 -0.79 12.12 12.80
C GLU A 131 -0.48 11.11 13.91
N GLY A 132 -0.20 9.87 13.51
CA GLY A 132 0.33 8.80 14.35
C GLY A 132 -0.72 8.00 15.15
N PRO A 133 -0.39 6.75 15.53
CA PRO A 133 -1.27 5.92 16.33
C PRO A 133 -1.37 6.46 17.77
N LEU A 134 -2.50 6.20 18.41
CA LEU A 134 -2.75 6.56 19.82
C LEU A 134 -1.96 5.70 20.83
N GLU A 135 -1.54 4.53 20.37
CA GLU A 135 -0.92 3.47 21.15
C GLU A 135 0.22 2.86 20.34
N TYR A 136 1.27 2.42 21.03
CA TYR A 136 2.45 1.81 20.43
C TYR A 136 2.67 0.43 21.02
N LEU A 137 3.32 -0.44 20.27
CA LEU A 137 3.78 -1.72 20.79
C LEU A 137 4.92 -1.50 21.79
N THR A 138 4.94 -2.33 22.82
CA THR A 138 6.12 -2.45 23.68
C THR A 138 7.27 -3.16 22.94
N GLU A 139 8.49 -3.06 23.49
CA GLU A 139 9.65 -3.82 22.99
C GLU A 139 9.36 -5.32 22.92
N GLU A 140 8.80 -5.90 24.00
CA GLU A 140 8.47 -7.32 24.08
C GLU A 140 7.44 -7.73 23.01
N GLU A 141 6.38 -6.95 22.84
CA GLU A 141 5.36 -7.22 21.82
C GLU A 141 5.94 -7.11 20.39
N SER A 142 6.81 -6.12 20.16
CA SER A 142 7.47 -5.94 18.85
C SER A 142 8.38 -7.11 18.52
N ILE A 143 9.13 -7.62 19.50
CA ILE A 143 9.97 -8.81 19.35
C ILE A 143 9.09 -10.04 19.09
N GLU A 144 8.04 -10.26 19.89
CA GLU A 144 7.14 -11.41 19.75
C GLU A 144 6.52 -11.50 18.35
N VAL A 145 5.96 -10.38 17.86
CA VAL A 145 5.40 -10.29 16.49
C VAL A 145 6.45 -10.59 15.44
N SER A 146 7.64 -9.96 15.56
CA SER A 146 8.69 -10.08 14.55
C SER A 146 9.26 -11.49 14.48
N LEU A 147 9.44 -12.17 15.62
CA LEU A 147 9.91 -13.56 15.64
C LEU A 147 8.92 -14.50 14.95
N LEU A 148 7.61 -14.28 15.11
CA LEU A 148 6.58 -15.09 14.45
C LEU A 148 6.60 -14.92 12.93
N VAL A 149 6.73 -13.69 12.45
CA VAL A 149 6.84 -13.40 11.02
C VAL A 149 8.13 -14.00 10.47
N ALA A 150 9.25 -13.81 11.15
CA ALA A 150 10.54 -14.37 10.75
C ALA A 150 10.53 -15.91 10.70
N GLU A 151 9.87 -16.59 11.64
CA GLU A 151 9.68 -18.05 11.62
C GLU A 151 8.91 -18.49 10.35
N ARG A 152 7.84 -17.78 9.98
CA ARG A 152 7.07 -18.06 8.76
C ARG A 152 7.84 -17.79 7.48
N LEU A 153 8.78 -16.85 7.53
CA LEU A 153 9.74 -16.58 6.47
C LEU A 153 10.91 -17.59 6.45
N GLY A 154 10.94 -18.55 7.38
CA GLY A 154 11.97 -19.58 7.45
C GLY A 154 13.32 -19.09 8.00
N MET A 155 13.32 -18.02 8.79
CA MET A 155 14.53 -17.40 9.33
C MET A 155 15.01 -18.05 10.62
N ASP A 156 16.31 -17.89 10.92
CA ASP A 156 16.90 -18.30 12.20
C ASP A 156 16.47 -17.32 13.31
N THR A 157 15.33 -17.59 13.94
CA THR A 157 14.79 -16.77 15.04
C THR A 157 15.61 -16.81 16.33
N SER A 158 16.65 -17.65 16.40
CA SER A 158 17.58 -17.66 17.54
C SER A 158 18.58 -16.50 17.52
N LYS A 159 18.68 -15.78 16.39
CA LYS A 159 19.58 -14.64 16.20
C LYS A 159 18.80 -13.47 15.64
N TYR A 160 18.74 -12.40 16.42
CA TYR A 160 18.17 -11.14 15.97
C TYR A 160 18.85 -9.99 16.72
N GLU A 161 18.79 -8.82 16.11
CA GLU A 161 19.10 -7.55 16.74
C GLU A 161 17.81 -6.75 16.85
N CYS A 162 17.63 -6.05 17.96
CA CYS A 162 16.54 -5.11 18.14
C CYS A 162 17.13 -3.71 18.26
N GLU A 163 16.49 -2.74 17.61
CA GLU A 163 16.81 -1.32 17.77
C GLU A 163 15.54 -0.54 18.08
N GLY A 164 15.56 0.24 19.16
CA GLY A 164 14.45 1.10 19.56
C GLY A 164 14.61 2.53 19.03
N PHE A 165 13.55 3.06 18.43
CA PHE A 165 13.45 4.42 17.90
C PHE A 165 12.40 5.23 18.68
N GLY A 166 12.40 5.08 20.00
CA GLY A 166 11.45 5.74 20.89
C GLY A 166 10.13 5.00 20.97
N GLU A 167 9.21 5.28 20.04
CA GLU A 167 7.85 4.72 20.01
C GLU A 167 7.70 3.58 18.98
N SER A 168 8.80 3.17 18.34
CA SER A 168 8.85 2.06 17.39
C SER A 168 10.12 1.23 17.59
N TYR A 169 10.09 0.00 17.09
CA TYR A 169 11.18 -0.95 17.16
C TYR A 169 11.43 -1.56 15.78
N VAL A 170 12.70 -1.78 15.45
CA VAL A 170 13.13 -2.52 14.26
C VAL A 170 13.83 -3.78 14.72
N ILE A 171 13.42 -4.92 14.18
CA ILE A 171 14.05 -6.21 14.46
C ILE A 171 14.75 -6.66 13.19
N TYR A 172 16.07 -6.84 13.29
CA TYR A 172 16.93 -7.30 12.21
C TYR A 172 17.22 -8.78 12.36
N PHE A 173 17.06 -9.53 11.28
CA PHE A 173 17.35 -10.97 11.21
C PHE A 173 18.59 -11.20 10.33
N PRO A 174 19.79 -11.34 10.92
CA PRO A 174 21.01 -11.63 10.16
C PRO A 174 20.98 -13.09 9.69
N ASN A 175 20.69 -13.30 8.41
CA ASN A 175 20.78 -14.62 7.81
C ASN A 175 22.24 -14.94 7.43
N LYS A 176 22.63 -16.23 7.51
CA LYS A 176 23.99 -16.70 7.20
C LYS A 176 24.28 -16.77 5.69
N ASN A 177 23.25 -16.73 4.84
CA ASN A 177 23.39 -16.99 3.39
C ASN A 177 22.62 -16.02 2.45
N GLU A 178 21.83 -15.06 2.93
CA GLU A 178 20.94 -14.19 2.11
C GLU A 178 20.57 -12.89 2.91
N PRO A 179 19.83 -11.89 2.38
CA PRO A 179 19.81 -10.51 2.88
C PRO A 179 19.40 -10.34 4.33
N ILE A 180 19.79 -9.19 4.90
CA ILE A 180 19.23 -8.69 6.15
C ILE A 180 17.73 -8.43 5.88
N VAL A 181 16.88 -9.12 6.65
CA VAL A 181 15.46 -8.81 6.71
C VAL A 181 15.18 -8.00 7.95
N GLU A 182 14.49 -6.89 7.76
CA GLU A 182 14.10 -5.96 8.81
C GLU A 182 12.59 -6.06 8.99
N ILE A 183 12.14 -6.24 10.23
CA ILE A 183 10.72 -6.27 10.56
C ILE A 183 10.41 -5.11 11.48
N MET A 184 9.48 -4.28 11.05
CA MET A 184 9.00 -3.09 11.75
C MET A 184 7.51 -3.26 12.05
N PRO A 185 7.16 -3.87 13.20
CA PRO A 185 5.78 -3.98 13.61
C PRO A 185 5.27 -2.66 14.21
N SER A 186 4.04 -2.31 13.89
CA SER A 186 3.29 -1.22 14.52
C SER A 186 1.98 -1.75 15.09
N ILE A 187 1.15 -0.91 15.72
CA ILE A 187 -0.13 -1.36 16.27
C ILE A 187 -1.14 -1.79 15.19
N ASP A 188 -1.01 -1.27 13.95
CA ASP A 188 -1.98 -1.47 12.87
C ASP A 188 -1.47 -2.43 11.78
N GLU A 189 -0.17 -2.39 11.49
CA GLU A 189 0.45 -3.14 10.40
C GLU A 189 1.86 -3.63 10.73
N ILE A 190 2.33 -4.58 9.93
CA ILE A 190 3.68 -5.12 9.94
C ILE A 190 4.34 -4.72 8.63
N VAL A 191 5.52 -4.10 8.71
CA VAL A 191 6.35 -3.83 7.54
C VAL A 191 7.55 -4.76 7.56
N VAL A 192 7.76 -5.48 6.46
CA VAL A 192 8.93 -6.34 6.24
C VAL A 192 9.75 -5.74 5.12
N PHE A 193 11.00 -5.38 5.40
CA PHE A 193 11.94 -4.88 4.41
C PHE A 193 12.95 -5.96 4.01
N PHE A 194 13.30 -5.96 2.74
CA PHE A 194 14.31 -6.84 2.17
C PHE A 194 15.43 -5.98 1.61
N ASP A 195 16.67 -6.30 1.99
CA ASP A 195 17.85 -5.69 1.39
C ASP A 195 18.06 -6.27 -0.03
N PRO A 196 17.86 -5.47 -1.10
CA PRO A 196 17.90 -5.98 -2.46
C PRO A 196 19.30 -6.34 -2.94
N TYR A 197 20.37 -5.86 -2.30
CA TYR A 197 21.75 -6.11 -2.75
C TYR A 197 22.21 -7.56 -2.58
N ASN A 198 21.61 -8.27 -1.64
CA ASN A 198 22.01 -9.64 -1.29
C ASN A 198 21.11 -10.63 -2.05
N ASN A 199 21.39 -10.76 -3.34
CA ASN A 199 20.55 -11.45 -4.32
C ASN A 199 20.22 -12.91 -3.96
N GLY A 200 18.92 -13.23 -4.03
CA GLY A 200 18.30 -14.52 -3.74
C GLY A 200 16.89 -14.57 -4.35
N ASN A 201 15.91 -15.14 -3.65
CA ASN A 201 14.52 -15.21 -4.14
C ASN A 201 13.79 -13.85 -4.24
N ILE A 202 14.45 -12.77 -3.80
CA ILE A 202 13.91 -11.40 -3.84
C ILE A 202 14.30 -10.63 -5.10
N SER A 203 15.24 -11.10 -5.92
CA SER A 203 15.60 -10.44 -7.18
C SER A 203 14.46 -10.55 -8.19
N LEU A 204 14.39 -9.62 -9.16
CA LEU A 204 13.36 -9.69 -10.20
C LEU A 204 13.37 -11.05 -10.93
N PRO A 205 12.24 -11.76 -10.99
CA PRO A 205 12.16 -13.03 -11.69
C PRO A 205 12.26 -12.82 -13.20
N ASN A 206 12.97 -13.72 -13.89
CA ASN A 206 13.13 -13.68 -15.35
C ASN A 206 11.86 -14.20 -16.06
N ILE A 207 10.84 -13.34 -16.17
CA ILE A 207 9.54 -13.65 -16.77
C ILE A 207 9.48 -13.12 -18.20
N ASN A 208 9.11 -13.97 -19.16
CA ASN A 208 8.89 -13.54 -20.54
C ASN A 208 7.48 -12.98 -20.72
N GLU A 209 7.33 -11.66 -20.62
CA GLU A 209 6.09 -10.95 -20.91
C GLU A 209 6.40 -9.62 -21.61
N TYR A 210 5.76 -9.40 -22.77
CA TYR A 210 6.00 -8.21 -23.60
C TYR A 210 5.09 -7.05 -23.22
N HIS A 211 3.93 -7.34 -22.61
CA HIS A 211 3.04 -6.32 -22.11
C HIS A 211 3.46 -5.89 -20.71
N GLU A 212 4.03 -4.69 -20.61
CA GLU A 212 4.56 -4.12 -19.37
C GLU A 212 3.55 -4.24 -18.21
N ASP A 213 2.32 -3.76 -18.37
CA ASP A 213 1.27 -3.84 -17.33
C ASP A 213 1.05 -5.29 -16.81
N ILE A 214 1.14 -6.28 -17.70
CA ILE A 214 0.98 -7.71 -17.37
C ILE A 214 2.24 -8.25 -16.67
N LEU A 215 3.43 -7.80 -17.08
CA LEU A 215 4.70 -8.21 -16.48
C LEU A 215 4.77 -7.82 -15.00
N TYR A 216 4.35 -6.60 -14.67
CA TYR A 216 4.35 -6.10 -13.29
C TYR A 216 3.36 -6.84 -12.39
N GLU A 217 2.18 -7.23 -12.89
CA GLU A 217 1.28 -8.12 -12.15
C GLU A 217 1.88 -9.52 -11.97
N LYS A 218 2.61 -10.04 -12.96
CA LYS A 218 3.29 -11.35 -12.85
C LYS A 218 4.41 -11.33 -11.81
N TYR A 219 5.14 -10.21 -11.66
CA TYR A 219 6.07 -10.04 -10.54
C TYR A 219 5.35 -10.14 -9.20
N LEU A 220 4.16 -9.54 -9.09
CA LEU A 220 3.36 -9.60 -7.89
C LEU A 220 2.90 -11.02 -7.55
N VAL A 221 2.46 -11.79 -8.55
CA VAL A 221 2.10 -13.22 -8.38
C VAL A 221 3.31 -14.06 -7.97
N TYR A 222 4.48 -13.80 -8.57
CA TYR A 222 5.72 -14.50 -8.19
C TYR A 222 6.03 -14.29 -6.70
N TYR A 223 6.06 -13.05 -6.22
CA TYR A 223 6.35 -12.77 -4.82
C TYR A 223 5.25 -13.24 -3.88
N TYR A 224 3.98 -13.17 -4.29
CA TYR A 224 2.89 -13.76 -3.52
C TYR A 224 3.10 -15.26 -3.26
N ASN A 225 3.49 -16.01 -4.29
CA ASN A 225 3.78 -17.44 -4.14
C ASN A 225 5.03 -17.69 -3.30
N THR A 226 6.08 -16.89 -3.47
CA THR A 226 7.33 -17.00 -2.68
C THR A 226 7.08 -16.76 -1.20
N PHE A 227 6.16 -15.84 -0.85
CA PHE A 227 5.85 -15.45 0.52
C PHE A 227 4.44 -15.87 0.96
N GLU A 228 3.94 -16.97 0.40
CA GLU A 228 2.58 -17.47 0.68
C GLU A 228 2.34 -17.70 2.19
N SER A 229 3.38 -18.09 2.93
CA SER A 229 3.32 -18.35 4.38
C SER A 229 2.84 -17.15 5.22
N ILE A 230 2.97 -15.93 4.70
CA ILE A 230 2.49 -14.69 5.34
C ILE A 230 1.47 -13.92 4.48
N LEU A 231 1.26 -14.30 3.21
CA LEU A 231 0.38 -13.59 2.27
C LEU A 231 -0.90 -14.32 1.90
N ARG A 232 -1.06 -15.62 2.20
CA ARG A 232 -2.16 -16.46 1.71
C ARG A 232 -3.54 -15.80 1.87
N MET A 233 -4.21 -15.57 0.75
CA MET A 233 -5.59 -15.10 0.64
C MET A 233 -6.47 -16.17 -0.04
N GLU A 234 -7.78 -16.13 0.21
CA GLU A 234 -8.70 -17.10 -0.39
C GLU A 234 -8.89 -16.87 -1.90
N GLN A 235 -9.02 -15.60 -2.29
CA GLN A 235 -9.28 -15.10 -3.64
C GLN A 235 -8.46 -13.82 -3.92
N PRO A 236 -7.13 -13.92 -4.03
CA PRO A 236 -6.29 -12.76 -4.26
C PRO A 236 -6.55 -12.13 -5.64
N VAL A 237 -6.71 -10.82 -5.65
CA VAL A 237 -6.67 -9.96 -6.84
C VAL A 237 -5.35 -9.21 -6.83
N PHE A 238 -4.60 -9.36 -7.92
CA PHE A 238 -3.27 -8.75 -8.10
C PHE A 238 -3.42 -7.46 -8.89
N GLU A 239 -3.09 -6.32 -8.31
CA GLU A 239 -3.16 -5.02 -8.97
C GLU A 239 -1.76 -4.41 -9.06
N SER A 240 -1.40 -4.01 -10.28
CA SER A 240 -0.33 -3.07 -10.52
C SER A 240 -0.92 -1.83 -11.20
N SER A 241 -0.68 -0.67 -10.62
CA SER A 241 -1.03 0.63 -11.19
C SER A 241 0.21 1.52 -11.18
N PHE A 242 0.25 2.57 -11.99
CA PHE A 242 1.32 3.54 -11.92
C PHE A 242 0.81 4.96 -12.09
N GLU A 243 1.57 5.88 -11.53
CA GLU A 243 1.60 7.27 -11.95
C GLU A 243 2.99 7.60 -12.47
N ARG A 244 3.19 8.82 -12.95
CA ARG A 244 4.51 9.30 -13.34
C ARG A 244 5.09 10.19 -12.27
N ASP A 245 6.40 10.20 -12.16
CA ASP A 245 7.08 11.24 -11.40
C ASP A 245 7.18 12.55 -12.23
N ILE A 246 7.80 13.57 -11.64
CA ILE A 246 7.99 14.88 -12.29
C ILE A 246 8.96 14.85 -13.48
N PHE A 247 9.66 13.74 -13.70
CA PHE A 247 10.57 13.53 -14.83
C PHE A 247 9.90 12.68 -15.93
N GLY A 248 8.69 12.16 -15.66
CA GLY A 248 7.93 11.33 -16.57
C GLY A 248 8.22 9.84 -16.43
N GLU A 249 8.98 9.41 -15.43
CA GLU A 249 9.26 8.00 -15.16
C GLU A 249 8.07 7.34 -14.45
N LYS A 250 7.80 6.07 -14.74
CA LYS A 250 6.67 5.35 -14.12
C LYS A 250 7.00 4.95 -12.69
N MET A 251 6.12 5.28 -11.77
CA MET A 251 6.15 4.90 -10.36
C MET A 251 5.04 3.90 -10.09
N TYR A 252 5.39 2.62 -10.08
CA TYR A 252 4.41 1.55 -9.87
C TYR A 252 4.03 1.39 -8.39
N THR A 253 2.73 1.20 -8.16
CA THR A 253 2.15 0.78 -6.90
C THR A 253 1.60 -0.64 -7.06
N TYR A 254 1.89 -1.50 -6.09
CA TYR A 254 1.44 -2.89 -6.11
C TYR A 254 0.58 -3.19 -4.90
N LYS A 255 -0.53 -3.86 -5.17
CA LYS A 255 -1.56 -4.15 -4.19
C LYS A 255 -2.13 -5.54 -4.42
N ILE A 256 -2.32 -6.27 -3.33
CA ILE A 256 -3.01 -7.56 -3.33
C ILE A 256 -4.17 -7.45 -2.34
N PHE A 257 -5.38 -7.79 -2.75
CA PHE A 257 -6.54 -7.79 -1.86
C PHE A 257 -7.42 -9.00 -2.14
N ASN A 258 -8.22 -9.39 -1.16
CA ASN A 258 -9.13 -10.51 -1.30
C ASN A 258 -10.44 -10.06 -1.99
N GLN A 259 -10.80 -10.73 -3.08
CA GLN A 259 -12.15 -10.67 -3.63
C GLN A 259 -13.12 -11.42 -2.70
N GLU A 260 -14.29 -10.84 -2.49
CA GLU A 260 -15.41 -11.47 -1.77
C GLU A 260 -16.52 -11.89 -2.74
N ASP A 261 -17.55 -12.57 -2.22
CA ASP A 261 -18.73 -12.96 -3.00
C ASP A 261 -19.58 -11.75 -3.43
N THR A 262 -19.50 -10.64 -2.68
CA THR A 262 -20.23 -9.41 -2.98
C THR A 262 -19.32 -8.27 -3.41
N VAL A 263 -19.85 -7.38 -4.25
CA VAL A 263 -19.13 -6.19 -4.69
C VAL A 263 -18.87 -5.25 -3.51
N GLU A 264 -19.85 -5.08 -2.63
CA GLU A 264 -19.76 -4.21 -1.46
C GLU A 264 -18.62 -4.62 -0.54
N ASP A 265 -18.52 -5.91 -0.21
CA ASP A 265 -17.46 -6.41 0.67
C ASP A 265 -16.09 -6.36 -0.03
N THR A 266 -16.06 -6.55 -1.36
CA THR A 266 -14.84 -6.40 -2.16
C THR A 266 -14.36 -4.94 -2.23
N ILE A 267 -15.25 -3.94 -2.29
CA ILE A 267 -14.89 -2.50 -2.21
C ILE A 267 -14.29 -2.17 -0.84
N VAL A 268 -14.85 -2.75 0.23
CA VAL A 268 -14.31 -2.60 1.58
C VAL A 268 -12.88 -3.14 1.63
N ASN A 269 -12.65 -4.39 1.22
CA ASN A 269 -11.31 -4.98 1.19
C ASN A 269 -10.35 -4.19 0.30
N TYR A 270 -10.80 -3.78 -0.89
CA TYR A 270 -10.01 -2.91 -1.77
C TYR A 270 -9.56 -1.65 -1.03
N SER A 271 -10.41 -1.02 -0.23
CA SER A 271 -10.05 0.25 0.41
C SER A 271 -9.30 0.08 1.73
N THR A 272 -9.52 -1.01 2.48
CA THR A 272 -9.09 -1.12 3.88
C THR A 272 -8.32 -2.39 4.23
N ASP A 273 -8.38 -3.43 3.41
CA ASP A 273 -7.76 -4.74 3.71
C ASP A 273 -7.01 -5.28 2.49
N TYR A 274 -5.85 -4.69 2.24
CA TYR A 274 -4.94 -5.07 1.16
C TYR A 274 -3.50 -5.15 1.66
N VAL A 275 -2.69 -5.98 1.01
CA VAL A 275 -1.24 -6.05 1.19
C VAL A 275 -0.61 -5.09 0.19
N ARG A 276 0.34 -4.27 0.65
CA ARG A 276 1.17 -3.45 -0.23
C ARG A 276 2.50 -4.14 -0.45
N ILE A 277 2.94 -4.20 -1.69
CA ILE A 277 4.22 -4.77 -2.07
C ILE A 277 5.07 -3.67 -2.70
N TYR A 278 6.36 -3.64 -2.40
CA TYR A 278 7.32 -2.73 -3.01
C TYR A 278 8.27 -3.54 -3.88
N ILE A 279 8.24 -3.26 -5.19
CA ILE A 279 9.10 -3.89 -6.18
C ILE A 279 9.89 -2.79 -6.88
N ASN A 280 11.21 -2.83 -6.72
CA ASN A 280 12.13 -1.93 -7.37
C ASN A 280 12.38 -2.40 -8.81
N VAL A 281 12.18 -1.49 -9.77
CA VAL A 281 12.50 -1.72 -11.19
C VAL A 281 13.19 -0.48 -11.73
N TYR A 282 14.50 -0.40 -11.54
CA TYR A 282 15.36 0.64 -12.04
C TYR A 282 16.08 0.18 -13.31
N GLU A 283 16.08 1.02 -14.34
CA GLU A 283 16.89 0.78 -15.55
C GLU A 283 18.39 1.01 -15.29
N SER A 284 18.71 1.97 -14.44
CA SER A 284 20.09 2.42 -14.19
C SER A 284 20.84 1.61 -13.15
N ASP A 285 20.12 0.86 -12.30
CA ASP A 285 20.70 0.15 -11.15
C ASP A 285 20.05 -1.22 -10.96
N ILE A 286 20.32 -2.11 -11.92
CA ILE A 286 19.67 -3.42 -12.04
C ILE A 286 19.92 -4.33 -10.82
N ASP A 287 20.98 -4.08 -10.06
CA ASP A 287 21.34 -4.86 -8.88
C ASP A 287 20.40 -4.57 -7.69
N TYR A 288 19.59 -3.51 -7.75
CA TYR A 288 18.58 -3.18 -6.75
C TYR A 288 17.19 -3.65 -7.14
N ASN A 289 17.05 -4.29 -8.29
CA ASN A 289 15.77 -4.69 -8.82
C ASN A 289 15.26 -5.94 -8.12
N GLY A 290 14.05 -5.86 -7.59
CA GLY A 290 13.49 -6.94 -6.80
C GLY A 290 12.48 -6.46 -5.78
N LEU A 291 12.03 -7.39 -4.94
CA LEU A 291 11.22 -7.11 -3.78
C LEU A 291 12.05 -6.32 -2.75
N SER A 292 11.55 -5.16 -2.35
CA SER A 292 12.15 -4.32 -1.30
C SER A 292 11.30 -4.25 -0.04
N GLY A 293 10.01 -4.58 -0.13
CA GLY A 293 9.18 -4.64 1.08
C GLY A 293 7.77 -5.22 0.90
N ILE A 294 7.21 -5.65 2.02
CA ILE A 294 5.84 -6.13 2.17
C ILE A 294 5.22 -5.42 3.36
N ILE A 295 4.02 -4.84 3.18
CA ILE A 295 3.20 -4.32 4.28
C ILE A 295 1.91 -5.12 4.34
N LEU A 296 1.62 -5.67 5.52
CA LEU A 296 0.42 -6.46 5.77
C LEU A 296 -0.17 -6.14 7.16
N THR A 297 -1.47 -6.38 7.30
CA THR A 297 -2.18 -6.24 8.58
C THR A 297 -2.10 -7.52 9.41
N TYR A 298 -2.36 -7.42 10.71
CA TYR A 298 -2.49 -8.58 11.59
C TYR A 298 -3.63 -9.52 11.19
N ARG A 299 -4.71 -8.99 10.60
CA ARG A 299 -5.83 -9.79 10.08
C ARG A 299 -5.37 -10.64 8.91
N GLN A 300 -4.62 -10.06 7.97
CA GLN A 300 -4.06 -10.80 6.83
C GLN A 300 -3.11 -11.91 7.30
N LEU A 301 -2.20 -11.59 8.23
CA LEU A 301 -1.31 -12.59 8.80
C LEU A 301 -2.10 -13.74 9.46
N MET A 302 -3.15 -13.43 10.23
CA MET A 302 -4.01 -14.46 10.83
C MET A 302 -4.67 -15.39 9.82
N ASN A 303 -5.15 -14.86 8.70
CA ASN A 303 -5.85 -15.64 7.67
C ASN A 303 -4.94 -16.66 6.96
N THR A 304 -3.61 -16.50 7.09
CA THR A 304 -2.64 -17.44 6.52
C THR A 304 -2.46 -18.73 7.33
N ALA A 305 -3.07 -18.82 8.51
CA ALA A 305 -2.95 -19.95 9.42
C ALA A 305 -4.30 -20.56 9.78
N ASP A 306 -4.28 -21.70 10.48
CA ASP A 306 -5.47 -22.12 11.21
C ASP A 306 -5.74 -21.14 12.36
N SER A 307 -6.98 -20.71 12.54
CA SER A 307 -7.35 -19.71 13.56
C SER A 307 -6.91 -20.07 14.98
N ASN A 308 -6.73 -21.37 15.26
CA ASN A 308 -6.29 -21.88 16.56
C ASN A 308 -4.81 -21.61 16.83
N GLU A 309 -3.98 -21.36 15.81
CA GLU A 309 -2.55 -21.05 15.98
C GLU A 309 -2.32 -19.72 16.70
N TYR A 310 -3.27 -18.79 16.58
CA TYR A 310 -3.17 -17.46 17.15
C TYR A 310 -4.05 -17.26 18.39
N GLU A 311 -4.73 -18.29 18.88
CA GLU A 311 -5.63 -18.17 20.03
C GLU A 311 -4.87 -17.69 21.28
N ASN A 312 -5.32 -16.59 21.88
CA ASN A 312 -4.69 -15.91 23.02
C ASN A 312 -3.28 -15.36 22.76
N THR A 313 -2.94 -15.06 21.50
CA THR A 313 -1.66 -14.44 21.13
C THR A 313 -1.78 -12.92 20.95
N ILE A 314 -0.63 -12.24 20.90
CA ILE A 314 -0.55 -10.82 20.52
C ILE A 314 -1.16 -10.56 19.13
N ILE A 315 -0.97 -11.48 18.18
CA ILE A 315 -1.47 -11.35 16.81
C ILE A 315 -3.00 -11.33 16.78
N GLU A 316 -3.66 -12.22 17.53
CA GLU A 316 -5.13 -12.21 17.63
C GLU A 316 -5.65 -10.91 18.25
N ARG A 317 -4.98 -10.41 19.29
CA ARG A 317 -5.35 -9.14 19.93
C ARG A 317 -5.25 -7.98 18.94
N LEU A 318 -4.19 -7.91 18.15
CA LEU A 318 -3.95 -6.85 17.17
C LEU A 318 -4.85 -6.97 15.94
N ALA A 319 -5.14 -8.19 15.47
CA ALA A 319 -6.11 -8.42 14.40
C ALA A 319 -7.53 -8.01 14.80
N LYS A 320 -7.98 -8.35 16.01
CA LYS A 320 -9.29 -7.89 16.54
C LYS A 320 -9.37 -6.37 16.68
N ARG A 321 -8.23 -5.70 16.88
CA ARG A 321 -8.18 -4.25 16.92
C ARG A 321 -8.53 -3.64 15.56
N SER A 322 -8.03 -4.21 14.46
CA SER A 322 -8.27 -3.70 13.10
C SER A 322 -9.62 -4.13 12.49
N GLU A 323 -10.38 -5.02 13.14
CA GLU A 323 -11.74 -5.37 12.71
C GLU A 323 -12.63 -4.14 12.56
N LEU A 324 -13.33 -4.02 11.43
CA LEU A 324 -14.22 -2.92 11.16
C LEU A 324 -15.54 -3.06 11.94
N GLU A 325 -15.89 -2.04 12.72
CA GLU A 325 -17.15 -1.97 13.47
C GLU A 325 -18.17 -1.16 12.66
N ILE A 326 -19.22 -1.81 12.15
CA ILE A 326 -20.27 -1.16 11.37
C ILE A 326 -21.09 -0.22 12.27
N VAL A 327 -21.19 1.05 11.87
CA VAL A 327 -22.05 2.07 12.48
C VAL A 327 -23.45 2.01 11.89
N GLY A 328 -23.55 1.76 10.58
CA GLY A 328 -24.81 1.61 9.88
C GLY A 328 -24.62 1.44 8.37
N TYR A 329 -25.67 1.01 7.69
CA TYR A 329 -25.72 0.93 6.22
C TYR A 329 -26.41 2.17 5.67
N TYR A 330 -25.65 2.99 4.95
CA TYR A 330 -26.09 4.30 4.46
C TYR A 330 -26.39 4.25 2.97
N PRO A 331 -27.49 4.89 2.52
CA PRO A 331 -27.79 5.00 1.09
C PRO A 331 -26.82 5.98 0.42
N LEU A 332 -26.47 5.65 -0.82
CA LEU A 332 -25.52 6.38 -1.63
C LEU A 332 -26.22 7.26 -2.66
N ILE A 333 -25.55 8.35 -3.04
CA ILE A 333 -25.87 9.10 -4.26
C ILE A 333 -25.34 8.33 -5.48
N SER A 334 -25.94 8.52 -6.65
CA SER A 334 -25.47 7.90 -7.89
C SER A 334 -24.19 8.57 -8.42
N GLU A 335 -23.54 7.93 -9.40
CA GLU A 335 -22.43 8.52 -10.13
C GLU A 335 -22.82 9.83 -10.82
N GLU A 336 -24.02 9.89 -11.41
CA GLU A 336 -24.53 11.12 -12.05
C GLU A 336 -24.70 12.25 -11.03
N GLU A 337 -25.27 11.97 -9.85
CA GLU A 337 -25.40 12.98 -8.80
C GLU A 337 -24.02 13.43 -8.28
N ALA A 338 -23.05 12.51 -8.18
CA ALA A 338 -21.68 12.86 -7.82
C ALA A 338 -21.03 13.77 -8.87
N ILE A 339 -21.23 13.50 -10.17
CA ILE A 339 -20.77 14.36 -11.27
C ILE A 339 -21.43 15.74 -11.18
N GLU A 340 -22.75 15.82 -10.95
CA GLU A 340 -23.45 17.10 -10.80
C GLU A 340 -22.86 17.93 -9.64
N LYS A 341 -22.53 17.28 -8.53
CA LYS A 341 -21.86 17.91 -7.38
C LYS A 341 -20.45 18.39 -7.72
N VAL A 342 -19.69 17.63 -8.50
CA VAL A 342 -18.36 18.06 -8.98
C VAL A 342 -18.49 19.34 -9.81
N LEU A 343 -19.40 19.34 -10.79
CA LEU A 343 -19.63 20.50 -11.68
C LEU A 343 -20.12 21.73 -10.92
N SER A 344 -20.87 21.55 -9.82
CA SER A 344 -21.31 22.66 -8.94
C SER A 344 -20.29 23.05 -7.86
N LYS A 345 -19.10 22.44 -7.86
CA LYS A 345 -18.05 22.60 -6.83
C LYS A 345 -18.47 22.21 -5.42
N GLU A 346 -19.41 21.28 -5.30
CA GLU A 346 -19.82 20.63 -4.05
C GLU A 346 -18.94 19.40 -3.74
N PHE A 347 -17.64 19.64 -3.55
CA PHE A 347 -16.67 18.62 -3.16
C PHE A 347 -15.78 19.13 -2.01
N ILE A 348 -14.94 18.23 -1.49
CA ILE A 348 -13.91 18.54 -0.50
C ILE A 348 -12.54 18.28 -1.13
N SER A 349 -11.64 19.26 -1.07
CA SER A 349 -10.24 19.13 -1.50
C SER A 349 -9.35 20.13 -0.77
N THR A 350 -8.05 19.86 -0.74
CA THR A 350 -7.01 20.82 -0.33
C THR A 350 -6.46 21.61 -1.53
N ILE A 351 -6.95 21.32 -2.74
CA ILE A 351 -6.58 22.01 -3.98
C ILE A 351 -7.60 23.11 -4.27
N GLU A 352 -7.11 24.32 -4.53
CA GLU A 352 -7.95 25.42 -5.01
C GLU A 352 -8.23 25.24 -6.50
N TYR A 353 -9.51 25.14 -6.88
CA TYR A 353 -9.94 25.04 -8.28
C TYR A 353 -10.67 26.32 -8.71
N ASP A 354 -9.91 27.25 -9.30
CA ASP A 354 -10.30 28.65 -9.48
C ASP A 354 -11.09 28.95 -10.78
N ARG A 355 -11.31 27.93 -11.62
CA ARG A 355 -12.11 28.03 -12.86
C ARG A 355 -13.37 27.18 -12.83
N GLU A 356 -14.30 27.41 -13.77
CA GLU A 356 -15.45 26.53 -13.95
C GLU A 356 -14.98 25.11 -14.32
N ILE A 357 -15.72 24.10 -13.85
CA ILE A 357 -15.42 22.69 -14.13
C ILE A 357 -16.36 22.23 -15.23
N GLU A 358 -15.78 21.72 -16.30
CA GLU A 358 -16.48 21.07 -17.40
C GLU A 358 -16.41 19.55 -17.23
N LEU A 359 -17.35 18.83 -17.86
CA LEU A 359 -17.36 17.36 -17.80
C LEU A 359 -16.05 16.76 -18.33
N SER A 360 -15.40 17.40 -19.31
CA SER A 360 -14.11 16.98 -19.84
C SER A 360 -12.93 17.14 -18.88
N ASP A 361 -13.09 17.93 -17.82
CA ASP A 361 -12.06 18.03 -16.76
C ASP A 361 -12.07 16.79 -15.86
N ILE A 362 -13.18 16.06 -15.79
CA ILE A 362 -13.29 14.83 -14.99
C ILE A 362 -12.58 13.71 -15.73
N MET A 363 -11.35 13.40 -15.30
CA MET A 363 -10.53 12.34 -15.88
C MET A 363 -11.04 10.95 -15.47
N SER A 364 -11.29 10.77 -14.18
CA SER A 364 -11.80 9.52 -13.62
C SER A 364 -12.51 9.77 -12.29
N MET A 365 -13.33 8.82 -11.88
CA MET A 365 -14.02 8.79 -10.60
C MET A 365 -13.96 7.37 -10.05
N GLU A 366 -13.88 7.22 -8.74
CA GLU A 366 -13.87 5.93 -8.06
C GLU A 366 -14.66 5.98 -6.76
N LEU A 367 -15.43 4.93 -6.47
CA LEU A 367 -16.00 4.71 -5.15
C LEU A 367 -14.98 3.99 -4.26
N VAL A 368 -14.59 4.62 -3.15
CA VAL A 368 -13.60 4.11 -2.19
C VAL A 368 -14.00 4.48 -0.77
N TYR A 369 -13.40 3.85 0.24
CA TYR A 369 -13.50 4.34 1.62
C TYR A 369 -12.44 5.39 1.93
N TYR A 370 -12.86 6.53 2.46
CA TYR A 370 -11.95 7.52 3.02
C TYR A 370 -11.71 7.26 4.49
N TRP A 371 -10.44 7.18 4.86
CA TRP A 371 -9.99 7.00 6.24
C TRP A 371 -8.96 8.08 6.58
N ALA A 372 -9.25 8.85 7.63
CA ALA A 372 -8.28 9.77 8.22
C ALA A 372 -8.53 9.89 9.73
N PRO A 373 -7.49 10.04 10.57
CA PRO A 373 -7.63 10.19 12.03
C PRO A 373 -8.52 11.36 12.48
N VAL A 374 -8.75 12.35 11.61
CA VAL A 374 -9.62 13.50 11.89
C VAL A 374 -11.12 13.20 11.74
N ASN A 375 -11.49 12.05 11.17
CA ASN A 375 -12.87 11.61 11.00
C ASN A 375 -13.22 10.52 12.02
N LYS A 376 -14.39 10.64 12.64
CA LYS A 376 -14.92 9.64 13.57
C LYS A 376 -15.35 8.36 12.86
N GLU A 377 -15.72 8.48 11.59
CA GLU A 377 -16.18 7.40 10.76
C GLU A 377 -15.26 7.21 9.54
N ILE A 378 -15.14 5.96 9.12
CA ILE A 378 -14.60 5.56 7.82
C ILE A 378 -15.82 5.39 6.91
N GLN A 379 -15.91 6.20 5.86
CA GLN A 379 -17.11 6.32 5.05
C GLN A 379 -16.80 6.27 3.55
N PRO A 380 -17.74 5.79 2.71
CA PRO A 380 -17.56 5.79 1.26
C PRO A 380 -17.58 7.21 0.69
N VAL A 381 -16.70 7.44 -0.27
CA VAL A 381 -16.57 8.69 -1.02
C VAL A 381 -16.34 8.38 -2.50
N TYR A 382 -16.78 9.29 -3.36
CA TYR A 382 -16.28 9.36 -4.72
C TYR A 382 -14.96 10.13 -4.72
N LYS A 383 -13.87 9.44 -5.03
CA LYS A 383 -12.56 10.03 -5.32
C LYS A 383 -12.54 10.43 -6.79
N VAL A 384 -12.45 11.72 -7.05
CA VAL A 384 -12.55 12.32 -8.39
C VAL A 384 -11.20 12.89 -8.77
N TYR A 385 -10.76 12.59 -9.99
CA TYR A 385 -9.53 13.14 -10.55
C TYR A 385 -9.88 14.22 -11.57
N LEU A 386 -9.55 15.47 -11.27
CA LEU A 386 -9.79 16.62 -12.15
C LEU A 386 -8.51 17.07 -12.83
N ASP A 387 -8.59 17.34 -14.12
CA ASP A 387 -7.51 17.99 -14.87
C ASP A 387 -7.24 19.39 -14.28
N LEU A 388 -6.02 19.61 -13.82
CA LEU A 388 -5.57 20.89 -13.25
C LEU A 388 -4.99 21.82 -14.32
N LYS A 389 -5.00 21.43 -15.59
CA LYS A 389 -4.65 22.34 -16.69
C LYS A 389 -5.46 23.62 -16.60
N ASP A 390 -4.79 24.73 -16.89
CA ASP A 390 -5.33 26.08 -16.83
C ASP A 390 -5.82 26.52 -15.43
N THR A 391 -5.53 25.75 -14.37
CA THR A 391 -5.78 26.13 -12.97
C THR A 391 -4.57 26.88 -12.43
N SER A 392 -4.79 28.04 -11.81
CA SER A 392 -3.68 28.86 -11.29
C SER A 392 -2.83 28.07 -10.30
N ASN A 393 -1.51 28.22 -10.36
CA ASN A 393 -0.53 27.55 -9.50
C ASN A 393 -0.32 26.05 -9.76
N TYR A 394 -0.90 25.44 -10.80
CA TYR A 394 -0.73 24.00 -11.06
C TYR A 394 -0.28 23.65 -12.48
N ASP A 395 -0.14 24.66 -13.34
CA ASP A 395 0.32 24.53 -14.72
C ASP A 395 1.87 24.47 -14.80
N TYR A 396 2.45 23.40 -14.25
CA TYR A 396 3.91 23.23 -14.17
C TYR A 396 4.50 22.37 -15.29
N PHE A 397 3.70 21.52 -15.93
CA PHE A 397 4.18 20.41 -16.74
C PHE A 397 3.99 20.57 -18.26
N GLU A 398 3.55 21.74 -18.73
CA GLU A 398 3.31 22.03 -20.15
C GLU A 398 4.51 21.69 -21.07
N TYR A 399 5.74 21.74 -20.54
CA TYR A 399 6.97 21.51 -21.30
C TYR A 399 7.43 20.05 -21.40
N ILE A 400 6.80 19.11 -20.67
CA ILE A 400 7.27 17.72 -20.58
C ILE A 400 6.23 16.67 -20.99
N ASP A 401 5.15 17.09 -21.69
CA ASP A 401 4.08 16.20 -22.17
C ASP A 401 3.46 15.38 -21.03
N LEU A 402 3.34 15.98 -19.84
CA LEU A 402 2.67 15.39 -18.67
C LEU A 402 1.48 16.27 -18.28
N ASN A 403 0.43 15.62 -17.81
CA ASN A 403 -0.79 16.21 -17.27
C ASN A 403 -0.89 15.91 -15.77
N LEU A 404 -1.35 16.90 -15.01
CA LEU A 404 -1.54 16.82 -13.57
C LEU A 404 -3.03 16.72 -13.25
N TYR A 405 -3.43 15.66 -12.55
CA TYR A 405 -4.81 15.44 -12.15
C TYR A 405 -4.94 15.52 -10.64
N GLY A 406 -5.64 16.54 -10.14
CA GLY A 406 -5.88 16.76 -8.72
C GLY A 406 -6.95 15.82 -8.17
N ILE A 407 -6.82 15.44 -6.91
CA ILE A 407 -7.74 14.55 -6.21
C ILE A 407 -8.75 15.38 -5.40
N PHE A 408 -10.03 15.11 -5.64
CA PHE A 408 -11.17 15.74 -5.00
C PHE A 408 -12.08 14.65 -4.44
N TYR A 409 -12.82 14.96 -3.38
CA TYR A 409 -13.70 13.98 -2.74
C TYR A 409 -15.14 14.50 -2.65
N VAL A 410 -16.08 13.70 -3.15
CA VAL A 410 -17.51 13.91 -2.92
C VAL A 410 -17.98 12.83 -1.95
N PRO A 411 -18.58 13.18 -0.80
CA PRO A 411 -19.22 12.18 0.06
C PRO A 411 -20.21 11.34 -0.75
N ALA A 412 -20.07 10.01 -0.71
CA ALA A 412 -20.96 9.14 -1.48
C ALA A 412 -22.34 8.97 -0.82
N ILE A 413 -22.49 9.36 0.44
CA ILE A 413 -23.73 9.20 1.22
C ILE A 413 -24.72 10.31 0.89
N GLU A 414 -26.02 9.99 0.86
CA GLU A 414 -27.08 10.98 0.64
C GLU A 414 -27.00 12.17 1.63
N SER A 415 -27.16 13.39 1.10
CA SER A 415 -26.91 14.65 1.84
C SER A 415 -27.74 14.82 3.13
N LYS A 416 -28.91 14.19 3.26
CA LYS A 416 -29.71 14.24 4.50
C LYS A 416 -29.02 13.56 5.69
N TYR A 417 -28.04 12.69 5.46
CA TYR A 417 -27.25 12.01 6.48
C TYR A 417 -25.86 12.64 6.67
N LEU A 418 -25.58 13.78 6.04
CA LEU A 418 -24.28 14.43 6.13
C LEU A 418 -24.37 15.76 6.86
N ASP A 419 -23.51 15.94 7.86
CA ASP A 419 -23.22 17.23 8.47
C ASP A 419 -22.23 17.98 7.60
N ILE A 420 -22.76 18.84 6.73
CA ILE A 420 -21.98 19.74 5.89
C ILE A 420 -21.46 20.87 6.77
N SER A 421 -20.29 20.67 7.39
CA SER A 421 -19.50 21.82 7.83
C SER A 421 -18.83 22.41 6.60
N GLN A 422 -19.24 23.61 6.18
CA GLN A 422 -18.50 24.37 5.18
C GLN A 422 -17.09 24.63 5.72
N SER A 423 -16.11 23.83 5.29
CA SER A 423 -14.70 24.18 5.39
C SER A 423 -14.43 25.21 4.30
N ASN A 424 -14.43 26.49 4.70
CA ASN A 424 -13.82 27.57 3.92
C ASN A 424 -12.33 27.60 4.20
#